data_AF-A0A8S1KI86-F1
#
_entry.id   AF-A0A8S1KI86-F1
#
_cell.length_a   1.000
_cell.length_b   1.000
_cell.length_c   1.000
_cell.angle_alpha   90.00
_cell.angle_beta   90.00
_cell.angle_gamma   90.00
#
_symmetry.space_group_name_H-M   'P 1'
#
loop_
_entity.id
_entity.type
_entity.pdbx_description
1 polymer ?
#
loop_
_entity_poly.entity_id
_entity_poly.type
_entity_poly.pdbx_seq_one_letter_code
_entity_poly.pdbx_strand_id
1 'polypeptide(L)'
;MSYQFGVNQLQSTTVPNAKYKTILCRHYQATKQCAIGSKCQFAHGIEEQRQMNDPMPASALSSITTTSQITSIEQQQKNQQPFTLQISLTQFLQEWFRMSICTWYVLIIFYQIDSDIQTQTASQLQQQQQQQQQQQIQLLQQQQQQQQQQQQQILQQQQPVDPMSLTLSHILMEMQQIFNQEDLLQKIRFAIEQIRQGNLPLACDQIRSIINSSDRTADEIQQYTLLYNQSVAYYKQLLQQ
;
A
#
# COMPACT_ATOMS: atom_id res chain seq x y z
N MET A 1 42.85 7.34 15.37
CA MET A 1 42.24 8.67 15.17
C MET A 1 41.13 8.47 14.15
N SER A 2 39.83 8.62 14.39
CA SER A 2 39.03 9.20 15.47
C SER A 2 37.62 8.60 15.32
N TYR A 3 37.00 8.19 16.42
CA TYR A 3 35.63 7.66 16.45
C TYR A 3 34.62 8.80 16.42
N GLN A 4 33.73 8.82 15.43
CA GLN A 4 32.63 9.78 15.33
C GLN A 4 31.40 9.19 16.06
N PHE A 5 31.04 9.77 17.20
CA PHE A 5 29.84 9.43 17.95
C PHE A 5 28.60 10.05 17.29
N GLY A 6 27.64 9.21 16.89
CA GLY A 6 26.31 9.65 16.47
C GLY A 6 25.47 10.03 17.68
N VAL A 7 25.14 11.31 17.81
CA VAL A 7 24.16 11.80 18.78
C VAL A 7 22.75 11.47 18.28
N ASN A 8 22.12 10.45 18.86
CA ASN A 8 20.68 10.22 18.69
C ASN A 8 19.93 11.31 19.46
N GLN A 9 19.34 12.25 18.73
CA GLN A 9 18.44 13.26 19.26
C GLN A 9 17.16 12.57 19.79
N LEU A 10 16.93 12.71 21.09
CA LEU A 10 15.70 12.33 21.76
C LEU A 10 14.57 13.25 21.29
N GLN A 11 13.72 12.76 20.39
CA GLN A 11 12.45 13.40 20.06
C GLN A 11 11.49 13.23 21.25
N SER A 12 11.36 14.28 22.05
CA SER A 12 10.30 14.45 23.03
C SER A 12 9.00 14.84 22.32
N THR A 13 8.32 13.85 21.73
CA THR A 13 6.94 14.01 21.27
C THR A 13 6.02 13.97 22.49
N THR A 14 5.31 15.07 22.74
CA THR A 14 4.22 15.22 23.74
C THR A 14 2.97 14.46 23.31
N VAL A 15 3.13 13.15 23.08
CA VAL A 15 2.04 12.21 22.86
C VAL A 15 2.10 11.21 24.02
N PRO A 16 1.01 11.00 24.78
CA PRO A 16 1.00 10.00 25.83
C PRO A 16 1.39 8.65 25.23
N ASN A 17 2.55 8.13 25.66
CA ASN A 17 3.09 6.90 25.10
C ASN A 17 2.18 5.74 25.50
N ALA A 18 1.45 5.20 24.52
CA ALA A 18 0.53 4.07 24.71
C ALA A 18 1.22 2.83 25.31
N LYS A 19 2.55 2.74 25.23
CA LYS A 19 3.36 1.65 25.79
C LYS A 19 3.89 1.94 27.19
N TYR A 20 3.46 3.01 27.85
CA TYR A 20 3.92 3.32 29.22
C TYR A 20 3.57 2.18 30.19
N LYS A 21 4.56 1.75 30.96
CA LYS A 21 4.50 0.68 31.96
C LYS A 21 3.87 -0.63 31.49
N THR A 22 4.01 -0.98 30.20
CA THR A 22 3.57 -2.31 29.69
C THR A 22 4.64 -3.40 29.86
N ILE A 23 5.89 -3.00 30.08
CA ILE A 23 7.06 -3.89 30.21
C ILE A 23 7.77 -3.58 31.53
N LEU A 24 8.28 -4.61 32.22
CA LEU A 24 9.04 -4.45 33.46
C LEU A 24 10.39 -3.75 33.24
N CYS A 25 10.77 -2.89 34.19
CA CYS A 25 12.07 -2.23 34.20
C CYS A 25 13.16 -3.23 34.58
N ARG A 26 14.09 -3.50 33.66
CA ARG A 26 15.20 -4.43 33.90
C ARG A 26 16.11 -4.01 35.05
N HIS A 27 16.41 -2.72 35.18
CA HIS A 27 17.27 -2.21 36.25
C HIS A 27 16.64 -2.38 37.63
N TYR A 28 15.34 -2.06 37.75
CA TYR A 28 14.60 -2.29 38.98
C TYR A 28 14.43 -3.79 39.27
N GLN A 29 14.21 -4.62 38.25
CA GLN A 29 14.11 -6.06 38.44
C GLN A 29 15.43 -6.65 38.97
N ALA A 30 16.57 -6.18 38.47
CA ALA A 30 17.89 -6.69 38.86
C ALA A 30 18.37 -6.16 40.23
N THR A 31 18.12 -4.88 40.55
CA THR A 31 18.72 -4.23 41.73
C THR A 31 17.71 -3.67 42.72
N LYS A 32 16.40 -3.78 42.41
CA LYS A 32 15.29 -3.14 43.14
C LYS A 32 15.44 -1.61 43.26
N GLN A 33 16.31 -1.03 42.44
CA GLN A 33 16.53 0.39 42.35
C GLN A 33 16.56 0.80 40.87
N CYS A 34 15.95 1.92 40.55
CA CYS A 34 15.95 2.48 39.21
C CYS A 34 16.38 3.92 39.30
N ALA A 35 17.40 4.30 38.52
CA ALA A 35 17.91 5.67 38.49
C ALA A 35 16.84 6.70 38.06
N ILE A 36 15.80 6.27 37.34
CA ILE A 36 14.70 7.11 36.85
C ILE A 36 13.57 7.25 37.88
N GLY A 37 13.55 6.39 38.92
CA GLY A 37 12.54 6.43 39.98
C GLY A 37 11.11 6.25 39.47
N SER A 38 10.14 6.91 40.11
CA SER A 38 8.70 6.76 39.80
C SER A 38 8.28 7.26 38.41
N LYS A 39 9.14 8.04 37.74
CA LYS A 39 8.92 8.53 36.37
C LYS A 39 9.39 7.54 35.29
N CYS A 40 9.85 6.36 35.70
CA CYS A 40 10.27 5.31 34.77
C CYS A 40 9.11 4.89 33.85
N GLN A 41 9.38 4.83 32.55
CA GLN A 41 8.39 4.39 31.55
C GLN A 41 8.13 2.88 31.57
N PHE A 42 8.89 2.12 32.37
CA PHE A 42 8.77 0.68 32.55
C PHE A 42 8.29 0.37 33.98
N ALA A 43 7.52 -0.70 34.15
CA ALA A 43 6.92 -1.07 35.42
C ALA A 43 7.96 -1.56 36.44
N HIS A 44 7.91 -1.09 37.69
CA HIS A 44 8.80 -1.56 38.77
C HIS A 44 8.26 -2.80 39.49
N GLY A 45 7.10 -3.31 39.10
CA GLY A 45 6.54 -4.56 39.59
C GLY A 45 5.33 -4.96 38.76
N ILE A 46 4.76 -6.13 39.06
CA ILE A 46 3.54 -6.61 38.41
C ILE A 46 2.37 -5.66 38.72
N GLU A 47 2.37 -5.05 39.92
CA GLU A 47 1.41 -4.04 40.35
C GLU A 47 1.37 -2.78 39.46
N GLU A 48 2.51 -2.46 38.83
CA GLU A 48 2.61 -1.30 37.93
C GLU A 48 2.54 -1.72 36.45
N GLN A 49 2.56 -3.02 36.14
CA GLN A 49 2.58 -3.52 34.77
C GLN A 49 1.17 -3.54 34.18
N ARG A 50 0.95 -2.74 33.15
CA ARG A 50 -0.32 -2.67 32.42
C ARG A 50 -0.35 -3.67 31.27
N GLN A 51 -1.52 -4.22 30.97
CA GLN A 51 -1.72 -4.98 29.74
C GLN A 51 -1.97 -4.01 28.59
N MET A 52 -1.64 -4.40 27.35
CA MET A 52 -1.75 -3.52 26.18
C MET A 52 -3.19 -3.05 25.89
N ASN A 53 -4.20 -3.72 26.45
CA ASN A 53 -5.62 -3.42 26.27
C ASN A 53 -6.21 -2.54 27.40
N ASP A 54 -5.44 -2.20 28.43
CA ASP A 54 -5.94 -1.39 29.54
C ASP A 54 -5.92 0.11 29.17
N PRO A 55 -6.98 0.88 29.49
CA PRO A 55 -6.99 2.31 29.30
C PRO A 55 -5.92 2.99 30.16
N MET A 56 -5.28 4.04 29.62
CA MET A 56 -4.12 4.67 30.24
C MET A 56 -4.48 5.40 31.56
N PRO A 57 -3.91 5.06 32.73
CA PRO A 57 -4.13 5.81 33.96
C PRO A 57 -3.62 7.25 33.91
N ALA A 58 -4.35 8.13 34.58
CA ALA A 58 -4.09 9.56 34.72
C ALA A 58 -2.72 9.90 35.36
N SER A 59 -2.08 8.93 36.01
CA SER A 59 -0.71 9.06 36.56
C SER A 59 0.38 9.20 35.49
N ALA A 60 0.08 8.94 34.22
CA ALA A 60 0.98 9.26 33.11
C ALA A 60 0.99 10.77 32.76
N LEU A 61 0.01 11.55 33.27
CA LEU A 61 -0.13 12.99 33.01
C LEU A 61 0.63 13.87 34.02
N SER A 62 1.05 13.32 35.16
CA SER A 62 1.59 14.08 36.30
C SER A 62 3.11 14.29 36.28
N SER A 63 3.81 13.94 35.20
CA SER A 63 5.27 14.12 35.13
C SER A 63 5.73 15.54 34.75
N ILE A 64 4.84 16.53 34.62
CA ILE A 64 5.19 17.89 34.15
C ILE A 64 5.34 18.92 35.28
N THR A 65 4.89 18.68 36.52
CA THR A 65 4.98 19.72 37.56
C THR A 65 6.32 19.66 38.31
N THR A 66 7.26 20.53 37.94
CA THR A 66 8.49 20.79 38.70
C THR A 66 8.42 22.19 39.30
N THR A 67 7.79 22.35 40.47
CA THR A 67 8.03 23.49 41.37
C THR A 67 7.79 23.08 42.82
N SER A 68 8.70 22.27 43.36
CA SER A 68 8.85 22.10 44.81
C SER A 68 10.28 22.46 45.19
N GLN A 69 10.62 23.73 44.99
CA GLN A 69 11.67 24.43 45.74
C GLN A 69 11.19 25.87 45.86
N ILE A 70 10.67 26.22 47.03
CA ILE A 70 10.64 27.51 47.75
C ILE A 70 9.56 27.32 48.84
N THR A 71 9.90 26.51 49.84
CA THR A 71 9.19 26.45 51.13
C THR A 71 10.24 26.64 52.20
N SER A 72 10.83 27.84 52.30
CA SER A 72 11.80 28.18 53.34
C SER A 72 12.05 29.68 53.54
N ILE A 73 11.06 30.59 53.37
CA ILE A 73 11.25 32.01 53.79
C ILE A 73 9.93 32.66 54.27
N GLU A 74 9.22 32.05 55.22
CA GLU A 74 7.98 32.66 55.78
C GLU A 74 7.96 32.67 57.31
N GLN A 75 9.12 32.88 57.96
CA GLN A 75 9.18 32.94 59.43
C GLN A 75 9.76 34.20 60.06
N GLN A 76 10.04 35.26 59.32
CA GLN A 76 10.45 36.52 59.95
C GLN A 76 9.87 37.74 59.25
N GLN A 77 8.63 38.10 59.61
CA GLN A 77 8.16 39.48 59.53
C GLN A 77 6.89 39.70 60.37
N LYS A 78 6.95 39.31 61.65
CA LYS A 78 6.10 39.91 62.69
C LYS A 78 6.84 41.06 63.34
N ASN A 79 7.18 42.09 62.57
CA ASN A 79 7.41 43.42 63.11
C ASN A 79 7.62 44.42 61.97
N GLN A 80 6.71 45.40 61.87
CA GLN A 80 6.91 46.80 61.46
C GLN A 80 5.69 47.31 60.67
N GLN A 81 4.96 48.23 61.31
CA GLN A 81 4.00 49.16 60.71
C GLN A 81 4.77 50.37 60.12
N PRO A 82 4.10 51.30 59.42
CA PRO A 82 3.96 51.39 57.96
C PRO A 82 4.93 52.44 57.35
N PHE A 83 5.35 52.24 56.09
CA PHE A 83 5.92 53.33 55.28
C PHE A 83 4.93 53.66 54.18
N THR A 84 4.22 54.78 54.34
CA THR A 84 3.35 55.33 53.30
C THR A 84 4.24 55.99 52.24
N LEU A 85 4.47 55.29 51.12
CA LEU A 85 5.01 55.91 49.92
C LEU A 85 3.83 56.31 49.03
N GLN A 86 3.62 57.63 48.91
CA GLN A 86 2.73 58.20 47.90
C GLN A 86 3.30 57.87 46.51
N ILE A 87 2.81 56.82 45.88
CA ILE A 87 3.06 56.57 44.46
C ILE A 87 2.04 57.41 43.68
N SER A 88 2.52 58.39 42.93
CA SER A 88 1.70 59.20 42.02
C SER A 88 1.01 58.30 40.99
N LEU A 89 -0.29 58.54 40.74
CA LEU A 89 -1.12 57.82 39.75
C LEU A 89 -0.46 57.74 38.37
N THR A 90 0.40 58.71 38.03
CA THR A 90 1.15 58.77 36.78
C THR A 90 2.20 57.66 36.65
N GLN A 91 2.85 57.25 37.75
CA GLN A 91 3.85 56.17 37.77
C GLN A 91 3.18 54.80 37.68
N PHE A 92 2.00 54.65 38.29
CA PHE A 92 1.20 53.44 38.22
C PHE A 92 0.64 53.21 36.81
N LEU A 93 0.14 54.26 36.16
CA LEU A 93 -0.33 54.19 34.77
C LEU A 93 0.81 53.89 33.79
N GLN A 94 2.00 54.46 33.99
CA GLN A 94 3.15 54.25 33.11
C GLN A 94 3.70 52.80 33.16
N GLU A 95 3.68 52.17 34.33
CA GLU A 95 4.02 50.74 34.48
C GLU A 95 2.85 49.81 34.08
N TRP A 96 1.60 50.23 34.25
CA TRP A 96 0.41 49.49 33.79
C TRP A 96 0.34 49.40 32.26
N PHE A 97 0.64 50.48 31.54
CA PHE A 97 0.78 50.46 30.08
C PHE A 97 1.95 49.57 29.63
N ARG A 98 3.09 49.56 30.34
CA ARG A 98 4.22 48.67 30.03
C ARG A 98 3.86 47.18 30.21
N MET A 99 3.17 46.81 31.29
CA MET A 99 2.73 45.42 31.53
C MET A 99 1.66 44.96 30.54
N SER A 100 0.79 45.86 30.08
CA SER A 100 -0.20 45.57 29.04
C SER A 100 0.42 45.42 27.65
N ILE A 101 1.41 46.25 27.30
CA ILE A 101 2.14 46.14 26.02
C ILE A 101 2.99 44.87 25.99
N CYS A 102 3.67 44.50 27.09
CA CYS A 102 4.46 43.28 27.15
C CYS A 102 3.60 42.01 27.06
N THR A 103 2.46 41.97 27.74
CA THR A 103 1.52 40.84 27.63
C THR A 103 0.87 40.77 26.25
N TRP A 104 0.57 41.90 25.62
CA TRP A 104 0.09 41.98 24.23
C TRP A 104 1.16 41.54 23.21
N TYR A 105 2.42 41.95 23.37
CA TYR A 105 3.54 41.50 22.53
C TYR A 105 3.78 39.99 22.67
N VAL A 106 3.74 39.44 23.88
CA VAL A 106 3.89 38.00 24.10
C VAL A 106 2.74 37.24 23.43
N LEU A 107 1.49 37.72 23.56
CA LEU A 107 0.34 37.13 22.86
C LEU A 107 0.45 37.20 21.33
N ILE A 108 0.96 38.30 20.77
CA ILE A 108 1.23 38.42 19.32
C ILE A 108 2.31 37.42 18.89
N ILE A 109 3.41 37.28 19.63
CA ILE A 109 4.47 36.31 19.33
C ILE A 109 3.93 34.88 19.42
N PHE A 110 3.12 34.54 20.44
CA PHE A 110 2.47 33.23 20.52
C PHE A 110 1.50 32.98 19.36
N TYR A 111 0.69 33.99 18.98
CA TYR A 111 -0.24 33.87 17.85
C TYR A 111 0.50 33.70 16.51
N GLN A 112 1.61 34.43 16.33
CA GLN A 112 2.47 34.33 15.15
C GLN A 112 3.16 32.96 15.06
N ILE A 113 3.68 32.44 16.17
CA ILE A 113 4.29 31.10 16.25
C ILE A 113 3.26 30.00 15.97
N ASP A 114 2.05 30.10 16.51
CA ASP A 114 0.97 29.12 16.26
C ASP A 114 0.55 29.14 14.77
N SER A 115 0.45 30.32 14.17
CA SER A 115 0.19 30.48 12.73
C SER A 115 1.30 29.90 11.85
N ASP A 116 2.57 30.13 12.21
CA ASP A 116 3.72 29.58 11.49
C ASP A 116 3.81 28.03 11.63
N ILE A 117 3.46 27.48 12.79
CA ILE A 117 3.40 26.01 13.01
C ILE A 117 2.24 25.40 12.21
N GLN A 118 1.07 26.02 12.17
CA GLN A 118 -0.08 25.55 11.40
C GLN A 118 0.17 25.59 9.89
N THR A 119 0.82 26.64 9.40
CA THR A 119 1.17 26.76 7.97
C THR A 119 2.25 25.75 7.58
N GLN A 120 3.26 25.53 8.43
CA GLN A 120 4.28 24.51 8.20
C GLN A 120 3.70 23.10 8.19
N THR A 121 2.83 22.76 9.15
CA THR A 121 2.17 21.43 9.19
C THR A 121 1.23 21.22 7.99
N ALA A 122 0.48 22.24 7.56
CA ALA A 122 -0.34 22.16 6.36
C ALA A 122 0.51 21.95 5.09
N SER A 123 1.62 22.67 4.95
CA SER A 123 2.54 22.52 3.81
C SER A 123 3.20 21.13 3.75
N GLN A 124 3.57 20.57 4.90
CA GLN A 124 4.13 19.22 5.01
C GLN A 124 3.10 18.15 4.65
N LEU A 125 1.86 18.28 5.12
CA LEU A 125 0.79 17.35 4.79
C LEU A 125 0.47 17.38 3.29
N GLN A 126 0.45 18.57 2.69
CA GLN A 126 0.25 18.73 1.24
C GLN A 126 1.40 18.10 0.43
N GLN A 127 2.65 18.27 0.88
CA GLN A 127 3.80 17.64 0.25
C GLN A 127 3.75 16.10 0.38
N GLN A 128 3.32 15.58 1.52
CA GLN A 128 3.14 14.15 1.74
C GLN A 128 2.03 13.57 0.85
N GLN A 129 0.90 14.27 0.72
CA GLN A 129 -0.17 13.87 -0.20
C GLN A 129 0.31 13.89 -1.65
N GLN A 130 1.09 14.90 -2.06
CA GLN A 130 1.64 14.98 -3.41
C GLN A 130 2.63 13.83 -3.68
N GLN A 131 3.47 13.48 -2.70
CA GLN A 131 4.36 12.32 -2.82
C GLN A 131 3.57 11.01 -2.93
N GLN A 132 2.53 10.82 -2.13
CA GLN A 132 1.66 9.64 -2.23
C GLN A 132 0.97 9.58 -3.59
N GLN A 133 0.48 10.71 -4.11
CA GLN A 133 -0.13 10.79 -5.43
C GLN A 133 0.86 10.45 -6.53
N GLN A 134 2.10 10.96 -6.46
CA GLN A 134 3.16 10.63 -7.40
C GLN A 134 3.51 9.13 -7.37
N GLN A 135 3.58 8.52 -6.18
CA GLN A 135 3.79 7.08 -6.02
C GLN A 135 2.66 6.27 -6.64
N GLN A 136 1.40 6.68 -6.46
CA GLN A 136 0.26 6.02 -7.09
C GLN A 136 0.30 6.12 -8.62
N ILE A 137 0.63 7.30 -9.16
CA ILE A 137 0.77 7.51 -10.62
C ILE A 137 1.88 6.61 -11.18
N GLN A 138 3.01 6.53 -10.49
CA GLN A 138 4.14 5.69 -10.92
C GLN A 138 3.76 4.20 -10.93
N LEU A 139 3.06 3.73 -9.89
CA LEU A 139 2.56 2.35 -9.84
C LEU A 139 1.59 2.05 -10.98
N LEU A 140 0.66 2.98 -11.27
CA LEU A 140 -0.31 2.84 -12.35
C LEU A 140 0.38 2.76 -13.72
N GLN A 141 1.39 3.60 -13.96
CA GLN A 141 2.19 3.56 -15.19
C GLN A 141 2.92 2.22 -15.33
N GLN A 142 3.51 1.70 -14.25
CA GLN A 142 4.18 0.40 -14.26
C GLN A 142 3.20 -0.74 -14.60
N GLN A 143 2.00 -0.73 -14.03
CA GLN A 143 0.96 -1.71 -14.36
C GLN A 143 0.53 -1.62 -15.82
N GLN A 144 0.32 -0.41 -16.36
CA GLN A 144 0.00 -0.24 -17.78
C GLN A 144 1.12 -0.77 -18.68
N GLN A 145 2.38 -0.50 -18.34
CA GLN A 145 3.52 -0.99 -19.11
C GLN A 145 3.60 -2.53 -19.08
N GLN A 146 3.36 -3.15 -17.92
CA GLN A 146 3.28 -4.60 -17.80
C GLN A 146 2.13 -5.18 -18.63
N GLN A 147 0.94 -4.56 -18.59
CA GLN A 147 -0.19 -4.98 -19.43
C GLN A 147 0.13 -4.87 -20.92
N GLN A 148 0.76 -3.78 -21.35
CA GLN A 148 1.19 -3.61 -22.75
C GLN A 148 2.21 -4.67 -23.16
N GLN A 149 3.21 -4.96 -22.32
CA GLN A 149 4.18 -6.03 -22.59
C GLN A 149 3.52 -7.40 -22.68
N GLN A 150 2.59 -7.70 -21.77
CA GLN A 150 1.84 -8.95 -21.79
C GLN A 150 0.98 -9.06 -23.05
N GLN A 151 0.34 -7.97 -23.47
CA GLN A 151 -0.45 -7.92 -24.70
C GLN A 151 0.44 -8.14 -25.94
N GLN A 152 1.63 -7.52 -25.99
CA GLN A 152 2.61 -7.76 -27.06
C GLN A 152 3.11 -9.20 -27.08
N GLN A 153 3.32 -9.83 -25.92
CA GLN A 153 3.68 -11.26 -25.85
C GLN A 153 2.56 -12.16 -26.37
N ILE A 154 1.30 -11.86 -26.05
CA ILE A 154 0.14 -12.60 -26.59
C ILE A 154 0.09 -12.45 -28.12
N LEU A 155 0.29 -11.25 -28.64
CA LEU A 155 0.35 -10.98 -30.09
C LEU A 155 1.51 -11.72 -30.78
N GLN A 156 2.65 -11.89 -30.11
CA GLN A 156 3.79 -12.67 -30.64
C GLN A 156 3.55 -14.19 -30.58
N GLN A 157 2.79 -14.68 -29.60
CA GLN A 157 2.40 -16.10 -29.50
C GLN A 157 1.25 -16.46 -30.46
N GLN A 158 0.42 -15.49 -30.84
CA GLN A 158 -0.54 -15.66 -31.90
C GLN A 158 0.20 -15.72 -33.23
N GLN A 159 0.57 -16.94 -33.66
CA GLN A 159 0.90 -17.16 -35.06
C GLN A 159 -0.30 -16.71 -35.92
N PRO A 160 -0.06 -16.10 -37.11
CA PRO A 160 -1.14 -15.80 -38.02
C PRO A 160 -1.87 -17.12 -38.31
N VAL A 161 -3.07 -17.26 -37.75
CA VAL A 161 -3.84 -18.49 -37.94
C VAL A 161 -4.34 -18.43 -39.37
N ASP A 162 -3.63 -19.11 -40.27
CA ASP A 162 -4.01 -19.15 -41.67
C ASP A 162 -5.50 -19.49 -41.78
N PRO A 163 -6.29 -18.77 -42.60
CA PRO A 163 -7.74 -19.03 -42.72
C PRO A 163 -8.02 -20.49 -43.16
N MET A 164 -7.04 -21.13 -43.80
CA MET A 164 -7.07 -22.56 -44.13
C MET A 164 -6.97 -23.44 -42.88
N SER A 165 -6.15 -23.10 -41.89
CA SER A 165 -6.04 -23.80 -40.60
C SER A 165 -7.36 -23.75 -39.81
N LEU A 166 -8.03 -22.59 -39.77
CA LEU A 166 -9.34 -22.43 -39.14
C LEU A 166 -10.42 -23.25 -39.83
N THR A 167 -10.47 -23.18 -41.16
CA THR A 167 -11.43 -23.95 -41.97
C THR A 167 -11.22 -25.45 -41.75
N LEU A 168 -9.97 -25.90 -41.71
CA LEU A 168 -9.63 -27.31 -41.57
C LEU A 168 -9.87 -27.82 -40.14
N SER A 169 -9.70 -26.98 -39.11
CA SER A 169 -10.12 -27.29 -37.75
C SER A 169 -11.63 -27.49 -37.64
N HIS A 170 -12.42 -26.65 -38.33
CA HIS A 170 -13.87 -26.79 -38.35
C HIS A 170 -14.31 -28.08 -39.07
N ILE A 171 -13.71 -28.38 -40.24
CA ILE A 171 -13.90 -29.65 -40.96
C ILE A 171 -13.69 -30.83 -40.02
N LEU A 172 -12.55 -30.85 -39.35
CA LEU A 172 -12.15 -32.00 -38.54
C LEU A 172 -13.04 -32.14 -37.29
N MET A 173 -13.59 -31.05 -36.76
CA MET A 173 -14.57 -31.07 -35.68
C MET A 173 -15.92 -31.67 -36.13
N GLU A 174 -16.40 -31.34 -37.33
CA GLU A 174 -17.61 -31.91 -37.91
C GLU A 174 -17.41 -33.40 -38.30
N MET A 175 -16.23 -33.77 -38.82
CA MET A 175 -15.90 -35.18 -39.10
C MET A 175 -15.93 -36.05 -37.84
N GLN A 176 -15.55 -35.52 -36.66
CA GLN A 176 -15.65 -36.28 -35.41
C GLN A 176 -17.09 -36.61 -35.01
N GLN A 177 -18.07 -35.80 -35.43
CA GLN A 177 -19.49 -36.03 -35.12
C GLN A 177 -20.14 -37.07 -36.03
N ILE A 178 -19.63 -37.20 -37.26
CA ILE A 178 -20.20 -38.07 -38.28
C ILE A 178 -19.69 -39.51 -38.16
N PHE A 179 -18.43 -39.70 -37.78
CA PHE A 179 -17.79 -41.01 -37.83
C PHE A 179 -17.46 -41.54 -36.43
N ASN A 180 -18.18 -42.58 -36.01
CA ASN A 180 -17.98 -43.24 -34.70
C ASN A 180 -16.89 -44.34 -34.72
N GLN A 181 -16.03 -44.36 -35.75
CA GLN A 181 -14.94 -45.32 -35.89
C GLN A 181 -13.65 -44.77 -35.26
N GLU A 182 -13.13 -45.45 -34.25
CA GLU A 182 -11.99 -45.01 -33.44
C GLU A 182 -10.71 -44.78 -34.25
N ASP A 183 -10.47 -45.60 -35.29
CA ASP A 183 -9.34 -45.44 -36.22
C ASP A 183 -9.43 -44.15 -37.07
N LEU A 184 -10.66 -43.75 -37.44
CA LEU A 184 -10.88 -42.52 -38.19
C LEU A 184 -10.64 -41.29 -37.31
N LEU A 185 -11.13 -41.35 -36.07
CA LEU A 185 -10.95 -40.28 -35.09
C LEU A 185 -9.46 -40.04 -34.79
N GLN A 186 -8.64 -41.08 -34.77
CA GLN A 186 -7.19 -40.95 -34.61
C GLN A 186 -6.54 -40.25 -35.81
N LYS A 187 -6.91 -40.62 -37.05
CA LYS A 187 -6.41 -39.97 -38.27
C LYS A 187 -6.84 -38.50 -38.36
N ILE A 188 -8.07 -38.19 -37.96
CA ILE A 188 -8.59 -36.82 -37.87
C ILE A 188 -7.81 -36.00 -36.83
N ARG A 189 -7.59 -36.53 -35.62
CA ARG A 189 -6.82 -35.86 -34.56
C ARG A 189 -5.38 -35.61 -34.99
N PHE A 190 -4.76 -36.57 -35.67
CA PHE A 190 -3.42 -36.41 -36.22
C PHE A 190 -3.37 -35.30 -37.29
N ALA A 191 -4.36 -35.25 -38.19
CA ALA A 191 -4.46 -34.17 -39.17
C ALA A 191 -4.62 -32.79 -38.51
N ILE A 192 -5.44 -32.66 -37.45
CA ILE A 192 -5.59 -31.42 -36.65
C ILE A 192 -4.22 -30.96 -36.10
N GLU A 193 -3.46 -31.90 -35.54
CA GLU A 193 -2.17 -31.58 -34.95
C GLU A 193 -1.13 -31.14 -36.00
N GLN A 194 -1.13 -31.74 -37.20
CA GLN A 194 -0.26 -31.31 -38.29
C GLN A 194 -0.57 -29.88 -38.77
N ILE A 195 -1.84 -29.47 -38.73
CA ILE A 195 -2.28 -28.12 -39.08
C ILE A 195 -1.82 -27.13 -38.02
N ARG A 196 -1.92 -27.50 -36.73
CA ARG A 196 -1.41 -26.70 -35.62
C ARG A 196 0.10 -26.47 -35.70
N GLN A 197 0.82 -27.43 -36.28
CA GLN A 197 2.26 -27.36 -36.51
C GLN A 197 2.63 -26.64 -37.83
N GLY A 198 1.65 -26.18 -38.62
CA GLY A 198 1.88 -25.48 -39.89
C GLY A 198 2.21 -26.39 -41.08
N ASN A 199 2.07 -27.72 -40.93
CA ASN A 199 2.35 -28.70 -41.99
C ASN A 199 1.09 -29.04 -42.79
N LEU A 200 0.65 -28.10 -43.61
CA LEU A 200 -0.57 -28.22 -44.42
C LEU A 200 -0.54 -29.38 -45.44
N PRO A 201 0.56 -29.64 -46.19
CA PRO A 201 0.58 -30.71 -47.19
C PRO A 201 0.30 -32.09 -46.59
N LEU A 202 0.93 -32.39 -45.45
CA LEU A 202 0.74 -33.68 -44.76
C LEU A 202 -0.70 -33.83 -44.23
N ALA A 203 -1.29 -32.74 -43.72
CA ALA A 203 -2.69 -32.74 -43.29
C ALA A 203 -3.66 -33.00 -44.45
N CYS A 204 -3.41 -32.40 -45.63
CA CYS A 204 -4.21 -32.64 -46.83
C CYS A 204 -4.13 -34.10 -47.31
N ASP A 205 -2.96 -34.72 -47.25
CA ASP A 205 -2.80 -36.12 -47.65
C ASP A 205 -3.49 -37.09 -46.68
N GLN A 206 -3.46 -36.79 -45.37
CA GLN A 206 -4.20 -37.57 -44.36
C GLN A 206 -5.71 -37.47 -44.60
N ILE A 207 -6.22 -36.27 -44.87
CA ILE A 207 -7.65 -36.06 -45.17
C ILE A 207 -8.03 -36.80 -46.45
N ARG A 208 -7.21 -36.72 -47.51
CA ARG A 208 -7.44 -37.47 -48.76
C ARG A 208 -7.47 -38.99 -48.53
N SER A 209 -6.61 -39.51 -47.66
CA SER A 209 -6.59 -40.93 -47.29
C SER A 209 -7.84 -41.36 -46.51
N ILE A 210 -8.42 -40.46 -45.71
CA ILE A 210 -9.65 -40.72 -44.95
C ILE A 210 -10.84 -40.83 -45.89
N ILE A 211 -10.94 -39.87 -46.83
CA ILE A 211 -12.04 -39.76 -47.80
C ILE A 211 -12.09 -40.92 -48.77
N ASN A 212 -10.92 -41.33 -49.29
CA ASN A 212 -10.81 -42.35 -50.31
C ASN A 212 -10.65 -43.78 -49.75
N SER A 213 -10.99 -44.00 -48.47
CA SER A 213 -10.96 -45.35 -47.91
C SER A 213 -12.00 -46.24 -48.59
N SER A 214 -11.62 -47.48 -48.92
CA SER A 214 -12.41 -48.40 -49.75
C SER A 214 -13.73 -48.89 -49.13
N ASP A 215 -13.98 -48.58 -47.86
CA ASP A 215 -15.08 -49.13 -47.06
C ASP A 215 -16.23 -48.13 -46.84
N ARG A 216 -16.32 -47.05 -47.64
CA ARG A 216 -17.32 -45.98 -47.44
C ARG A 216 -18.68 -46.29 -48.06
N THR A 217 -19.73 -46.06 -47.28
CA THR A 217 -21.14 -46.15 -47.69
C THR A 217 -21.57 -44.91 -48.48
N ALA A 218 -22.66 -45.05 -49.26
CA ALA A 218 -23.19 -43.94 -50.07
C ALA A 218 -23.59 -42.71 -49.23
N ASP A 219 -24.08 -42.93 -48.01
CA ASP A 219 -24.47 -41.87 -47.08
C ASP A 219 -23.25 -41.11 -46.54
N GLU A 220 -22.16 -41.80 -46.22
CA GLU A 220 -20.90 -41.18 -45.78
C GLU A 220 -20.28 -40.31 -46.89
N ILE A 221 -20.43 -40.71 -48.15
CA ILE A 221 -19.97 -39.92 -49.32
C ILE A 221 -20.80 -38.63 -49.45
N GLN A 222 -22.10 -38.68 -49.21
CA GLN A 222 -22.95 -37.47 -49.21
C GLN A 222 -22.59 -36.53 -48.07
N GLN A 223 -22.36 -37.06 -46.87
CA GLN A 223 -21.93 -36.28 -45.70
C GLN A 223 -20.56 -35.61 -45.93
N TYR A 224 -19.61 -36.34 -46.53
CA TYR A 224 -18.33 -35.75 -46.92
C TYR A 224 -18.50 -34.60 -47.93
N THR A 225 -19.36 -34.79 -48.93
CA THR A 225 -19.62 -33.78 -49.96
C THR A 225 -20.23 -32.51 -49.35
N LEU A 226 -21.17 -32.67 -48.41
CA LEU A 226 -21.75 -31.55 -47.68
C LEU A 226 -20.68 -30.80 -46.88
N LEU A 227 -19.84 -31.53 -46.16
CA LEU A 227 -18.79 -30.96 -45.34
C LEU A 227 -17.79 -30.16 -46.18
N TYR A 228 -17.34 -30.72 -47.31
CA TYR A 228 -16.46 -30.02 -48.25
C TYR A 228 -17.08 -28.69 -48.72
N ASN A 229 -18.36 -28.70 -49.10
CA ASN A 229 -19.06 -27.51 -49.56
C ASN A 229 -19.20 -26.43 -48.48
N GLN A 230 -19.54 -26.83 -47.25
CA GLN A 230 -19.61 -25.92 -46.09
C GLN A 230 -18.26 -25.26 -45.80
N SER A 231 -17.19 -26.04 -45.92
CA SER A 231 -15.83 -25.59 -45.65
C SER A 231 -15.33 -24.60 -46.70
N VAL A 232 -15.61 -24.86 -47.97
CA VAL A 232 -15.33 -23.92 -49.06
C VAL A 232 -16.11 -22.62 -48.87
N ALA A 233 -17.36 -22.69 -48.41
CA ALA A 233 -18.16 -21.50 -48.11
C ALA A 233 -17.56 -20.69 -46.95
N TYR A 234 -17.18 -21.35 -45.86
CA TYR A 234 -16.55 -20.72 -44.69
C TYR A 234 -15.20 -20.07 -45.03
N TYR A 235 -14.33 -20.76 -45.78
CA TYR A 235 -13.07 -20.20 -46.24
C TYR A 235 -13.26 -18.94 -47.10
N LYS A 236 -14.25 -18.95 -48.00
CA LYS A 236 -14.61 -17.77 -48.81
C LYS A 236 -15.08 -16.60 -47.94
N GLN A 237 -15.81 -16.86 -46.86
CA GLN A 237 -16.23 -15.83 -45.90
C GLN A 237 -15.03 -15.24 -45.13
N LEU A 238 -14.08 -16.08 -44.71
CA LEU A 238 -12.87 -15.63 -44.02
C LEU A 238 -11.97 -14.74 -44.89
N LEU A 239 -11.93 -14.95 -46.21
CA LEU A 239 -11.17 -14.10 -47.15
C LEU A 239 -11.83 -12.75 -47.44
N GLN A 240 -13.09 -12.56 -47.06
CA GLN A 240 -13.86 -11.33 -47.30
C GLN A 240 -13.86 -10.35 -46.10
N GLN A 241 -13.28 -10.74 -44.97
CA GLN A 241 -13.13 -9.93 -43.74
C GLN A 241 -11.71 -9.36 -43.64
#